data_AF-A0A3L6R577-F1
#
_entry.id   AF-A0A3L6R577-F1
#
_cell.length_a   1.000
_cell.length_b   1.000
_cell.length_c   1.000
_cell.angle_alpha   90.00
_cell.angle_beta   90.00
_cell.angle_gamma   90.00
#
_symmetry.space_group_name_H-M   'P 1'
#
loop_
_entity.id
_entity.type
_entity.pdbx_description
1 polymer ?
#
loop_
_entity_poly.entity_id
_entity_poly.type
_entity_poly.pdbx_seq_one_letter_code
_entity_poly.pdbx_strand_id
1 'polypeptide(L)'
;MAEEFKMEMAQTNNGNTPKSYSLNMYNDFVPMCIFSESNQGKYACEGKVENKFDMKPHSENLADYGKLCRERTTKCMAKPRRVEEKKQPVPPRSFETKRTRRGRTEMENILFKLFERQPNWSLKQLMQETDQPEQFLKEILNDLCVYNKRGPNQGTHELKPEYKKSTEDNNAT
;
A
#
# COMPACT_ATOMS: atom_id res chain seq x y z
N MET A 1 16.86 14.66 -46.70
CA MET A 1 15.88 15.26 -45.78
C MET A 1 15.21 14.11 -45.06
N ALA A 2 15.13 14.13 -43.73
CA ALA A 2 14.36 13.11 -43.01
C ALA A 2 12.88 13.38 -43.26
N GLU A 3 12.14 12.36 -43.69
CA GLU A 3 10.69 12.46 -43.87
C GLU A 3 10.04 12.63 -42.49
N GLU A 4 9.34 13.75 -42.28
CA GLU A 4 8.62 14.02 -41.04
C GLU A 4 7.18 13.49 -41.17
N PHE A 5 6.82 12.54 -40.31
CA PHE A 5 5.48 11.97 -40.27
C PHE A 5 4.66 12.65 -39.16
N LYS A 6 3.44 13.10 -39.49
CA LYS A 6 2.51 13.73 -38.55
C LYS A 6 1.16 13.01 -38.59
N MET A 7 0.54 12.85 -37.42
CA MET A 7 -0.81 12.31 -37.26
C MET A 7 -1.72 13.38 -36.67
N GLU A 8 -2.84 13.67 -37.33
CA GLU A 8 -3.86 14.60 -36.85
C GLU A 8 -5.11 13.84 -36.41
N MET A 9 -5.70 14.25 -35.28
CA MET A 9 -6.89 13.60 -34.73
C MET A 9 -8.17 14.27 -35.23
N ALA A 10 -9.15 13.48 -35.69
CA ALA A 10 -10.49 13.97 -36.01
C ALA A 10 -11.16 14.55 -34.75
N GLN A 11 -11.71 15.76 -34.85
CA GLN A 11 -12.18 16.52 -33.69
C GLN A 11 -13.47 15.91 -33.09
N THR A 12 -13.42 15.60 -31.79
CA THR A 12 -14.60 15.54 -30.92
C THR A 12 -14.35 16.50 -29.77
N ASN A 13 -15.26 17.44 -29.51
CA ASN A 13 -15.11 18.55 -28.56
C ASN A 13 -15.03 18.13 -27.07
N ASN A 14 -14.11 17.23 -26.73
CA ASN A 14 -13.82 16.82 -25.36
C ASN A 14 -12.42 17.35 -25.01
N GLY A 15 -12.40 18.39 -24.18
CA GLY A 15 -11.22 19.17 -23.87
C GLY A 15 -10.00 18.36 -23.39
N ASN A 16 -8.83 18.96 -23.63
CA ASN A 16 -7.52 18.60 -23.08
C ASN A 16 -6.74 17.45 -23.73
N THR A 17 -7.13 16.92 -24.89
CA THR A 17 -6.35 15.89 -25.63
C THR A 17 -5.48 16.54 -26.72
N PRO A 18 -4.21 16.09 -26.95
CA PRO A 18 -3.39 16.60 -28.05
C PRO A 18 -4.07 16.39 -29.40
N LYS A 19 -4.07 17.46 -30.22
CA LYS A 19 -4.73 17.48 -31.53
C LYS A 19 -3.87 16.87 -32.63
N SER A 20 -2.55 16.87 -32.43
CA SER A 20 -1.61 16.33 -33.38
C SER A 20 -0.42 15.69 -32.67
N TYR A 21 0.18 14.72 -33.36
CA TYR A 21 1.34 13.98 -32.91
C TYR A 21 2.39 13.94 -34.01
N SER A 22 3.65 14.07 -33.62
CA SER A 22 4.81 13.79 -34.47
C SER A 22 5.19 12.31 -34.32
N LEU A 23 5.40 11.62 -35.44
CA LEU A 23 5.77 10.21 -35.49
C LEU A 23 7.26 10.09 -35.83
N ASN A 24 8.03 9.49 -34.92
CA ASN A 24 9.47 9.29 -35.09
C ASN A 24 9.73 7.86 -35.52
N MET A 25 10.30 7.65 -36.70
CA MET A 25 10.63 6.32 -37.19
C MET A 25 11.89 5.75 -36.49
N TYR A 26 11.81 4.49 -36.08
CA TYR A 26 12.94 3.72 -35.59
C TYR A 26 13.50 2.87 -36.73
N ASN A 27 14.79 3.02 -36.99
CA ASN A 27 15.48 2.27 -38.03
C ASN A 27 16.08 0.95 -37.51
N ASP A 28 16.16 0.79 -36.19
CA ASP A 28 16.72 -0.38 -35.54
C ASP A 28 15.68 -0.99 -34.59
N PHE A 29 15.03 -2.06 -35.05
CA PHE A 29 14.05 -2.80 -34.29
C PHE A 29 14.11 -4.29 -34.63
N VAL A 30 13.74 -5.13 -33.66
CA VAL A 30 13.72 -6.59 -33.85
C VAL A 30 12.60 -6.95 -34.83
N PRO A 31 12.85 -7.80 -35.85
CA PRO A 31 11.82 -8.25 -36.78
C PRO A 31 10.61 -8.86 -36.05
N MET A 32 9.41 -8.42 -36.42
CA MET A 32 8.15 -8.83 -35.78
C MET A 32 7.11 -9.24 -36.82
N CYS A 33 6.28 -10.22 -36.46
CA CYS A 33 5.10 -10.64 -37.22
C CYS A 33 3.82 -10.34 -36.42
N ILE A 34 2.73 -10.05 -37.13
CA ILE A 34 1.43 -9.76 -36.57
C ILE A 34 0.55 -11.01 -36.73
N PHE A 35 -0.07 -11.44 -35.64
CA PHE A 35 -1.03 -12.54 -35.63
C PHE A 35 -2.37 -12.05 -35.09
N SER A 36 -3.46 -12.57 -35.65
CA SER A 36 -4.81 -12.34 -35.15
C SER A 36 -5.39 -13.61 -34.57
N GLU A 37 -6.26 -13.45 -33.57
CA GLU A 37 -7.08 -14.53 -33.01
C GLU A 37 -8.55 -14.13 -33.16
N SER A 38 -9.32 -15.00 -33.79
CA SER A 38 -10.77 -14.84 -33.89
C SER A 38 -11.48 -15.26 -32.60
N ASN A 39 -12.70 -14.77 -32.39
CA ASN A 39 -13.55 -15.18 -31.27
C ASN A 39 -13.89 -16.69 -31.25
N GLN A 40 -13.59 -17.42 -32.33
CA GLN A 40 -13.74 -18.87 -32.43
C GLN A 40 -12.43 -19.63 -32.10
N GLY A 41 -11.38 -18.95 -31.65
CA GLY A 41 -10.08 -19.55 -31.31
C GLY A 41 -9.22 -19.94 -32.52
N LYS A 42 -9.52 -19.42 -33.71
CA LYS A 42 -8.66 -19.59 -34.90
C LYS A 42 -7.61 -18.49 -34.96
N TYR A 43 -6.36 -18.86 -35.26
CA TYR A 43 -5.23 -17.95 -35.44
C TYR A 43 -4.89 -17.75 -36.93
N ALA A 44 -4.46 -16.55 -37.30
CA ALA A 44 -3.94 -16.24 -38.63
C ALA A 44 -2.70 -15.33 -38.54
N CYS A 45 -1.79 -15.45 -39.51
CA CYS A 45 -0.65 -14.54 -39.66
C CYS A 45 -1.05 -13.41 -40.62
N GLU A 46 -1.13 -12.18 -40.11
CA GLU A 46 -1.63 -11.01 -40.85
C GLU A 46 -0.53 -10.28 -41.62
N GLY A 47 0.72 -10.37 -41.18
CA GLY A 47 1.83 -9.73 -41.87
C GLY A 47 3.08 -9.56 -41.04
N LYS A 48 4.03 -8.81 -41.60
CA LYS A 48 5.30 -8.43 -40.97
C LYS A 48 5.31 -6.93 -40.66
N VAL A 49 6.01 -6.55 -39.60
CA VAL A 49 6.21 -5.14 -39.23
C VAL A 49 7.40 -4.61 -40.02
N GLU A 50 7.14 -3.67 -40.94
CA GLU A 50 8.17 -3.04 -41.78
C GLU A 50 8.70 -1.73 -41.16
N ASN A 51 7.83 -0.96 -40.50
CA ASN A 51 8.19 0.33 -39.93
C ASN A 51 7.70 0.43 -38.48
N LYS A 52 8.57 0.90 -37.58
CA LYS A 52 8.23 1.21 -36.18
C LYS A 52 8.25 2.71 -35.98
N PHE A 53 7.19 3.26 -35.40
CA PHE A 53 7.09 4.69 -35.09
C PHE A 53 6.83 4.90 -33.59
N ASP A 54 7.51 5.86 -32.97
CA ASP A 54 7.13 6.40 -31.67
C ASP A 54 6.37 7.70 -31.84
N MET A 55 5.17 7.73 -31.27
CA MET A 55 4.29 8.87 -31.30
C MET A 55 4.59 9.83 -30.14
N LYS A 56 4.78 11.12 -30.44
CA LYS A 56 4.98 12.18 -29.44
C LYS A 56 3.97 13.30 -29.66
N PRO A 57 3.41 13.90 -28.60
CA PRO A 57 2.51 15.05 -28.73
C PRO A 57 3.24 16.20 -29.45
N HIS A 58 2.55 16.85 -30.37
CA HIS A 58 3.11 17.99 -31.10
C HIS A 58 3.22 19.22 -30.18
N SER A 59 4.18 20.10 -30.47
CA SER A 59 4.61 21.18 -29.57
C SER A 59 3.54 22.24 -29.29
N GLU A 60 2.58 22.43 -30.20
CA GLU A 60 1.54 23.46 -30.10
C GLU A 60 0.61 23.31 -28.89
N ASN A 61 0.61 22.16 -28.20
CA ASN A 61 -0.28 21.91 -27.06
C ASN A 61 0.41 21.27 -25.83
N LEU A 62 1.70 21.55 -25.63
CA LEU A 62 2.53 20.87 -24.63
C LEU A 62 2.12 21.19 -23.18
N ALA A 63 1.66 22.42 -22.89
CA ALA A 63 1.28 22.85 -21.54
C ALA A 63 0.02 22.12 -21.03
N ASP A 64 -1.02 22.06 -21.86
CA ASP A 64 -2.29 21.38 -21.57
C ASP A 64 -2.08 19.87 -21.46
N TYR A 65 -1.24 19.30 -22.34
CA TYR A 65 -0.85 17.90 -22.24
C TYR A 65 -0.08 17.59 -20.94
N GLY A 66 0.81 18.48 -20.51
CA GLY A 66 1.51 18.36 -19.23
C GLY A 66 0.54 18.35 -18.04
N LYS A 67 -0.48 19.22 -18.07
CA LYS A 67 -1.56 19.21 -17.07
C LYS A 67 -2.34 17.90 -17.10
N LEU A 68 -2.68 17.39 -18.29
CA LEU A 68 -3.35 16.10 -18.45
C LEU A 68 -2.52 14.92 -17.88
N CYS A 69 -1.21 14.89 -18.14
CA CYS A 69 -0.31 13.86 -17.61
C CYS A 69 -0.28 13.87 -16.07
N ARG A 70 -0.24 15.06 -15.45
CA ARG A 70 -0.29 15.20 -13.98
C ARG A 70 -1.63 14.72 -13.44
N GLU A 71 -2.75 15.13 -14.03
CA GLU A 71 -4.09 14.69 -13.63
C GLU A 71 -4.25 13.17 -13.70
N ARG A 72 -3.78 12.54 -14.79
CA ARG A 72 -3.80 11.08 -14.95
C ARG A 72 -2.95 10.38 -13.88
N THR A 73 -1.78 10.92 -13.57
CA THR A 73 -0.89 10.39 -12.52
C THR A 73 -1.54 10.48 -11.14
N THR A 74 -2.13 11.64 -10.80
CA THR A 74 -2.87 11.80 -9.54
C THR A 74 -4.03 10.81 -9.45
N LYS A 75 -4.79 10.64 -10.54
CA LYS A 75 -5.94 9.74 -10.59
C LYS A 75 -5.56 8.27 -10.43
N CYS A 76 -4.47 7.79 -11.03
CA CYS A 76 -4.06 6.40 -10.89
C CYS A 76 -3.45 6.09 -9.52
N MET A 77 -2.83 7.09 -8.87
CA MET A 77 -2.27 6.95 -7.52
C MET A 77 -3.33 7.10 -6.42
N ALA A 78 -4.50 7.67 -6.74
CA ALA A 78 -5.63 7.73 -5.85
C ALA A 78 -6.19 6.33 -5.63
N LYS A 79 -5.81 5.68 -4.52
CA LYS A 79 -6.43 4.44 -4.06
C LYS A 79 -7.80 4.79 -3.46
N PRO A 80 -8.94 4.40 -4.07
CA PRO A 80 -10.22 4.57 -3.42
C PRO A 80 -10.24 3.66 -2.19
N ARG A 81 -10.12 4.25 -1.00
CA ARG A 81 -10.38 3.52 0.24
C ARG A 81 -11.86 3.17 0.21
N ARG A 82 -12.18 1.88 0.05
CA ARG A 82 -13.53 1.38 0.26
C ARG A 82 -13.79 1.51 1.77
N VAL A 83 -14.41 2.62 2.16
CA VAL A 83 -15.01 2.73 3.49
C VAL A 83 -16.28 1.91 3.38
N GLU A 84 -16.27 0.69 3.91
CA GLU A 84 -17.53 0.03 4.26
C GLU A 84 -18.24 0.96 5.24
N GLU A 85 -19.37 1.52 4.83
CA GLU A 85 -20.27 2.27 5.70
C GLU A 85 -20.82 1.33 6.77
N LYS A 86 -20.04 1.10 7.83
CA LYS A 86 -20.66 0.92 9.14
C LYS A 86 -21.32 2.25 9.46
N LYS A 87 -22.65 2.32 9.29
CA LYS A 87 -23.49 3.44 9.72
C LYS A 87 -22.95 3.99 11.05
N GLN A 88 -22.35 5.18 11.03
CA GLN A 88 -22.07 5.91 12.26
C GLN A 88 -23.11 7.02 12.44
N PRO A 89 -23.64 7.19 13.66
CA PRO A 89 -24.45 8.34 14.02
C PRO A 89 -23.60 9.61 14.14
N VAL A 90 -24.27 10.76 14.06
CA VAL A 90 -23.82 12.16 14.20
C VAL A 90 -22.57 12.42 15.07
N PRO A 91 -21.75 13.44 14.74
CA PRO A 91 -20.43 13.64 15.34
C PRO A 91 -20.53 14.12 16.79
N PRO A 92 -19.91 13.42 17.76
CA PRO A 92 -19.61 14.01 19.05
C PRO A 92 -18.26 14.72 18.93
N ARG A 93 -18.24 15.92 19.51
CA ARG A 93 -17.06 16.70 19.88
C ARG A 93 -15.90 15.79 20.29
N SER A 94 -14.68 16.10 19.82
CA SER A 94 -13.40 15.64 20.37
C SER A 94 -13.48 14.40 21.26
N PHE A 95 -13.40 13.20 20.67
CA PHE A 95 -13.08 12.01 21.47
C PHE A 95 -11.60 12.04 21.82
N GLU A 96 -11.24 12.89 22.79
CA GLU A 96 -10.38 12.42 23.86
C GLU A 96 -11.08 11.22 24.46
N THR A 97 -10.78 10.03 23.93
CA THR A 97 -11.08 8.81 24.66
C THR A 97 -10.26 8.95 25.94
N LYS A 98 -10.94 9.26 27.03
CA LYS A 98 -10.44 9.04 28.39
C LYS A 98 -10.23 7.54 28.53
N ARG A 99 -9.20 7.01 27.86
CA ARG A 99 -8.62 5.71 28.16
C ARG A 99 -8.04 5.90 29.54
N THR A 100 -8.73 5.39 30.55
CA THR A 100 -8.17 5.31 31.89
C THR A 100 -6.90 4.47 31.75
N ARG A 101 -5.74 5.13 31.78
CA ARG A 101 -4.44 4.49 31.84
C ARG A 101 -4.53 3.51 33.01
N ARG A 102 -4.52 2.21 32.73
CA ARG A 102 -4.51 1.22 33.82
C ARG A 102 -3.28 1.46 34.68
N GLY A 103 -3.39 1.17 35.97
CA GLY A 103 -2.25 1.26 36.87
C GLY A 103 -1.12 0.40 36.32
N ARG A 104 0.11 0.91 36.36
CA ARG A 104 1.28 0.20 35.82
C ARG A 104 1.36 -1.22 36.37
N THR A 105 1.25 -1.40 37.68
CA THR A 105 1.26 -2.69 38.37
C THR A 105 0.11 -3.63 37.94
N GLU A 106 -1.09 -3.10 37.74
CA GLU A 106 -2.24 -3.89 37.24
C GLU A 106 -1.98 -4.40 35.82
N MET A 107 -1.37 -3.55 34.98
CA MET A 107 -1.05 -3.86 33.60
C MET A 107 0.05 -4.92 33.49
N GLU A 108 1.04 -4.87 34.38
CA GLU A 108 2.11 -5.88 34.49
C GLU A 108 1.51 -7.25 34.85
N ASN A 109 0.59 -7.32 35.82
CA ASN A 109 -0.10 -8.56 36.19
C ASN A 109 -0.94 -9.14 35.03
N ILE A 110 -1.63 -8.28 34.29
CA ILE A 110 -2.39 -8.69 33.09
C ILE A 110 -1.44 -9.23 32.01
N LEU A 111 -0.30 -8.59 31.79
CA LEU A 111 0.70 -9.07 30.84
C LEU A 111 1.23 -10.45 31.25
N PHE A 112 1.61 -10.65 32.51
CA PHE A 112 2.07 -11.96 32.99
C PHE A 112 1.03 -13.06 32.72
N LYS A 113 -0.25 -12.81 33.04
CA LYS A 113 -1.34 -13.75 32.74
C LYS A 113 -1.52 -14.01 31.24
N LEU A 114 -1.31 -13.01 30.38
CA LEU A 114 -1.35 -13.20 28.93
C LEU A 114 -0.20 -14.10 28.46
N PHE A 115 1.00 -13.90 28.99
CA PHE A 115 2.19 -14.70 28.65
C PHE A 115 2.11 -16.15 29.16
N GLU A 116 1.31 -16.44 30.18
CA GLU A 116 0.97 -17.83 30.55
C GLU A 116 0.17 -18.55 29.46
N ARG A 117 -0.68 -17.83 28.71
CA ARG A 117 -1.49 -18.42 27.63
C ARG A 117 -0.66 -18.74 26.38
N GLN A 118 0.36 -17.94 26.09
CA GLN A 118 1.34 -18.22 25.04
C GLN A 118 2.66 -17.46 25.30
N PRO A 119 3.82 -18.05 25.01
CA PRO A 119 5.12 -17.49 25.36
C PRO A 119 5.51 -16.24 24.56
N ASN A 120 4.86 -15.99 23.42
CA ASN A 120 5.16 -14.90 22.51
C ASN A 120 3.88 -14.16 22.13
N TRP A 121 3.90 -12.82 22.23
CA TRP A 121 2.76 -11.97 21.89
C TRP A 121 3.18 -10.85 20.93
N SER A 122 2.41 -10.60 19.88
CA SER A 122 2.63 -9.41 19.05
C SER A 122 2.06 -8.15 19.70
N LEU A 123 2.66 -6.99 19.42
CA LEU A 123 2.19 -5.70 19.96
C LEU A 123 0.71 -5.43 19.62
N LYS A 124 0.28 -5.79 18.40
CA LYS A 124 -1.12 -5.64 17.96
C LYS A 124 -2.09 -6.48 18.80
N GLN A 125 -1.71 -7.72 19.14
CA GLN A 125 -2.54 -8.58 19.97
C GLN A 125 -2.62 -8.06 21.41
N LEU A 126 -1.52 -7.57 21.97
CA LEU A 126 -1.52 -6.95 23.30
C LEU A 126 -2.40 -5.71 23.36
N MET A 127 -2.37 -4.87 22.32
CA MET A 127 -3.29 -3.72 22.21
C MET A 127 -4.75 -4.15 22.21
N GLN A 128 -5.09 -5.23 21.51
CA GLN A 128 -6.47 -5.71 21.40
C GLN A 128 -6.97 -6.37 22.70
N GLU A 129 -6.14 -7.18 23.36
CA GLU A 129 -6.50 -7.87 24.61
C GLU A 129 -6.63 -6.91 25.80
N THR A 130 -5.87 -5.81 25.80
CA THR A 130 -5.74 -4.92 26.95
C THR A 130 -6.44 -3.58 26.76
N ASP A 131 -6.84 -3.29 25.51
CA ASP A 131 -7.40 -2.02 25.05
C ASP A 131 -6.57 -0.79 25.47
N GLN A 132 -5.25 -0.98 25.60
CA GLN A 132 -4.30 0.05 26.00
C GLN A 132 -3.63 0.71 24.77
N PRO A 133 -3.29 2.00 24.86
CA PRO A 133 -2.60 2.68 23.77
C PRO A 133 -1.21 2.09 23.53
N GLU A 134 -0.80 2.06 22.25
CA GLU A 134 0.47 1.47 21.80
C GLU A 134 1.68 2.01 22.56
N GLN A 135 1.69 3.33 22.80
CA GLN A 135 2.79 4.00 23.48
C GLN A 135 2.95 3.51 24.93
N PHE A 136 1.85 3.31 25.65
CA PHE A 136 1.87 2.85 27.04
C PHE A 136 2.31 1.37 27.13
N LEU A 137 1.85 0.54 26.21
CA LEU A 137 2.31 -0.85 26.14
C LEU A 137 3.80 -0.92 25.81
N LYS A 138 4.30 -0.10 24.88
CA LYS A 138 5.73 -0.05 24.55
C LYS A 138 6.60 0.32 25.75
N GLU A 139 6.17 1.26 26.60
CA GLU A 139 6.89 1.61 27.83
C GLU A 139 7.02 0.40 28.76
N ILE A 140 5.91 -0.30 29.02
CA ILE A 140 5.91 -1.46 29.92
C ILE A 140 6.68 -2.65 29.32
N LEU A 141 6.49 -2.90 28.02
CA LEU A 141 7.17 -3.98 27.31
C LEU A 141 8.67 -3.74 27.17
N ASN A 142 9.13 -2.49 27.10
CA ASN A 142 10.55 -2.17 27.11
C ASN A 142 11.23 -2.58 28.43
N ASP A 143 10.50 -2.47 29.54
CA ASP A 143 11.01 -2.80 30.86
C ASP A 143 10.94 -4.31 31.14
N LEU A 144 9.84 -4.98 30.73
CA LEU A 144 9.57 -6.38 31.09
C LEU A 144 9.89 -7.43 30.01
N CYS A 145 9.90 -7.04 28.73
CA CYS A 145 9.98 -7.98 27.61
C CYS A 145 11.23 -7.80 26.76
N VAL A 146 11.60 -8.85 26.03
CA VAL A 146 12.54 -8.84 24.92
C VAL A 146 11.75 -8.80 23.61
N TYR A 147 12.19 -7.96 22.67
CA TYR A 147 11.58 -7.87 21.35
C TYR A 147 12.34 -8.73 20.34
N ASN A 148 11.64 -9.70 19.75
CA ASN A 148 12.20 -10.64 18.77
C ASN A 148 12.31 -9.97 17.40
N LYS A 149 13.52 -9.55 17.04
CA LYS A 149 13.80 -8.84 15.78
C LYS A 149 13.97 -9.75 14.55
N ARG A 150 14.19 -11.05 14.74
CA ARG A 150 14.53 -12.03 13.68
C ARG A 150 13.99 -13.42 14.01
N GLY A 151 13.90 -14.28 12.99
CA GLY A 151 13.47 -15.67 13.12
C GLY A 151 11.95 -15.88 13.04
N PRO A 152 11.46 -17.10 13.30
CA PRO A 152 10.03 -17.45 13.21
C PRO A 152 9.11 -16.60 14.09
N ASN A 153 9.66 -16.06 15.19
CA ASN A 153 8.95 -15.21 16.15
C ASN A 153 9.20 -13.71 15.91
N GLN A 154 9.66 -13.31 14.72
CA GLN A 154 9.91 -11.91 14.40
C GLN A 154 8.67 -11.04 14.65
N GLY A 155 8.85 -9.91 15.34
CA GLY A 155 7.77 -8.97 15.63
C GLY A 155 6.96 -9.31 16.88
N THR A 156 7.38 -10.31 17.66
CA THR A 156 6.76 -10.66 18.95
C THR A 156 7.59 -10.16 20.13
N HIS A 157 6.92 -9.99 21.26
CA HIS A 157 7.50 -9.75 22.57
C HIS A 157 7.46 -11.05 23.36
N GLU A 158 8.51 -11.29 24.14
CA GLU A 158 8.61 -12.39 25.09
C GLU A 158 9.08 -11.84 26.45
N LEU A 159 8.58 -12.39 27.56
CA LEU A 159 9.05 -11.96 28.88
C LEU A 159 10.56 -12.21 29.03
N LYS A 160 11.27 -11.26 29.65
CA LYS A 160 12.67 -11.46 30.03
C LYS A 160 12.80 -12.72 30.89
N PRO A 161 13.91 -13.47 30.75
CA PRO A 161 14.13 -14.71 31.50
C PRO A 161 14.16 -14.48 33.03
N GLU A 162 14.51 -13.28 33.47
CA GLU A 162 14.51 -12.86 34.88
C GLU A 162 13.11 -12.95 35.53
N TYR A 163 12.04 -12.65 34.76
CA TYR A 163 10.67 -12.67 35.26
C TYR A 163 9.97 -14.02 35.09
N LYS A 164 10.59 -14.99 34.39
CA LYS A 164 10.06 -16.35 34.25
C LYS A 164 10.24 -17.19 35.52
N LYS A 165 11.13 -16.78 36.43
CA LYS A 165 11.41 -17.47 37.70
C LYS A 165 10.57 -16.95 38.87
N SER A 166 10.13 -15.70 38.82
CA SER A 166 9.44 -15.02 39.93
C SER A 166 7.97 -15.40 40.10
N THR A 167 7.43 -16.31 39.28
CA THR A 167 6.08 -16.87 39.46
C THR A 167 6.04 -17.97 40.53
N GLU A 168 7.17 -18.57 40.92
CA GLU A 168 7.19 -19.61 41.97
C GLU A 168 7.34 -19.05 43.39
N ASP A 169 7.84 -17.83 43.59
CA ASP A 169 8.11 -17.29 44.94
C ASP A 169 7.00 -16.39 45.53
N ASN A 170 5.93 -16.08 44.79
CA ASN A 170 4.80 -15.24 45.28
C ASN A 170 3.53 -16.02 45.68
N ASN A 171 3.56 -17.36 45.68
CA ASN A 171 2.46 -18.21 46.17
C ASN A 171 2.76 -18.85 47.54
N ALA A 172 3.41 -18.10 48.42
CA ALA A 172 3.57 -18.46 49.82
C ALA A 172 3.44 -17.23 50.72
N THR A 173 2.21 -16.77 50.94
CA THR A 173 1.68 -16.26 52.22
C THR A 173 0.17 -16.20 52.14
#